data_AF-A0A7Y7IFK5-F1
#
_entry.id   AF-A0A7Y7IFK5-F1
#
_cell.length_a   1.000
_cell.length_b   1.000
_cell.length_c   1.000
_cell.angle_alpha   90.00
_cell.angle_beta   90.00
_cell.angle_gamma   90.00
#
_symmetry.space_group_name_H-M   'P 1'
#
loop_
_entity.id
_entity.type
_entity.pdbx_description
1 polymer ?
#
loop_
_entity_poly.entity_id
_entity_poly.type
_entity_poly.pdbx_seq_one_letter_code
_entity_poly.pdbx_strand_id
1 'polypeptide(L)'
;MEWIRVTSAREFVEALGSGALAIEVVGRLGAMPSVTLPPGASLRGGSLGFGAKGLRLTSNNTVQDITITTAPHEVAIYNDTAVTDLGTLALANVTTTGQVYLAADNQVRAGRIEADGVHVTAADTRGRFHRPTGFGVEALQGAFTLWNRQPDPAVRLTARLERISAGSASEPVHGGGVFVGGHGDTAGKADGGTVDVELLTTGDVFSNGGIAPGTPDLISGGVFVISGANVAEVRNLGTTTTYGQNDMVLDNWGAVTAWKAHGAVTSWGPSGIGFVNFGEISTLSIEAPVETFGLGARGFNVYDGSLGEAVFESITTHGDGSVGVQVSREVPRLTIRGDLRTEGGTGESLVKGVLLPLSAIALSIKPGGRIGTASVGGDVRTEGACVPAMELEGSLDEISVGGTVTAAGERSDVVRAGPELAAALAGLTIEGR
;
A
#
# COMPACT_ATOMS: atom_id res chain seq x y z
N MET A 1 19.67 -33.32 3.19
CA MET A 1 20.74 -32.31 3.06
C MET A 1 21.32 -32.10 4.46
N GLU A 2 22.62 -32.28 4.63
CA GLU A 2 23.30 -32.10 5.93
C GLU A 2 23.59 -30.61 6.15
N TRP A 3 23.30 -30.10 7.35
CA TRP A 3 23.48 -28.68 7.68
C TRP A 3 24.83 -28.44 8.33
N ILE A 4 25.64 -27.56 7.72
CA ILE A 4 26.91 -27.11 8.30
C ILE A 4 26.60 -26.02 9.33
N ARG A 5 26.94 -26.30 10.59
CA ARG A 5 26.72 -25.38 11.70
C ARG A 5 27.89 -24.41 11.79
N VAL A 6 27.60 -23.13 11.84
CA VAL A 6 28.61 -22.06 11.98
C VAL A 6 28.31 -21.21 13.19
N THR A 7 29.35 -20.86 13.94
CA THR A 7 29.27 -20.09 15.18
C THR A 7 30.05 -18.77 15.13
N SER A 8 30.83 -18.56 14.05
CA SER A 8 31.59 -17.33 13.81
C SER A 8 31.44 -16.84 12.37
N ALA A 9 31.62 -15.53 12.15
CA ALA A 9 31.59 -14.93 10.81
C ALA A 9 32.64 -15.56 9.88
N ARG A 10 33.79 -15.94 10.43
CA ARG A 10 34.85 -16.64 9.70
C ARG A 10 34.38 -18.01 9.23
N GLU A 11 33.82 -18.84 10.11
CA GLU A 11 33.26 -20.15 9.74
C GLU A 11 32.16 -20.02 8.68
N PHE A 12 31.33 -18.98 8.77
CA PHE A 12 30.30 -18.70 7.77
C PHE A 12 30.88 -18.45 6.37
N VAL A 13 31.90 -17.59 6.29
CA VAL A 13 32.59 -17.30 5.02
C VAL A 13 33.35 -18.51 4.50
N GLU A 14 34.02 -19.27 5.38
CA GLU A 14 34.74 -20.50 5.01
C GLU A 14 33.78 -21.60 4.51
N ALA A 15 32.60 -21.74 5.12
CA ALA A 15 31.57 -22.67 4.68
C ALA A 15 31.10 -22.32 3.26
N LEU A 16 30.78 -21.05 3.00
CA LEU A 16 30.40 -20.60 1.66
C LEU A 16 31.53 -20.79 0.64
N GLY A 17 32.77 -20.45 1.01
CA GLY A 17 33.95 -20.62 0.17
C GLY A 17 34.27 -22.08 -0.15
N SER A 18 33.88 -23.02 0.71
CA SER A 18 34.03 -24.46 0.48
C SER A 18 32.85 -25.09 -0.30
N GLY A 19 31.86 -24.28 -0.70
CA GLY A 19 30.72 -24.74 -1.50
C GLY A 19 29.57 -25.32 -0.67
N ALA A 20 29.47 -24.98 0.62
CA ALA A 20 28.35 -25.38 1.46
C ALA A 20 27.02 -24.84 0.90
N LEU A 21 26.04 -25.73 0.71
CA LEU A 21 24.70 -25.40 0.23
C LEU A 21 23.64 -25.39 1.36
N ALA A 22 23.97 -25.83 2.57
CA ALA A 22 23.07 -25.77 3.72
C ALA A 22 23.84 -25.32 4.94
N ILE A 23 23.54 -24.11 5.41
CA ILE A 23 24.25 -23.48 6.52
C ILE A 23 23.28 -23.10 7.63
N GLU A 24 23.57 -23.56 8.83
CA GLU A 24 22.84 -23.20 10.05
C GLU A 24 23.70 -22.28 10.91
N VAL A 25 23.23 -21.06 11.12
CA VAL A 25 23.87 -20.08 12.00
C VAL A 25 23.44 -20.35 13.44
N VAL A 26 24.42 -20.55 14.31
CA VAL A 26 24.22 -20.76 15.73
C VAL A 26 24.67 -19.52 16.50
N GLY A 27 23.72 -18.82 17.11
CA GLY A 27 23.98 -17.57 17.83
C GLY A 27 23.98 -16.35 16.93
N ARG A 28 24.85 -15.39 17.21
CA ARG A 28 24.91 -14.09 16.51
C ARG A 28 26.28 -13.89 15.87
N LEU A 29 26.29 -13.67 14.56
CA LEU A 29 27.48 -13.26 13.80
C LEU A 29 27.36 -11.77 13.49
N GLY A 30 28.43 -11.00 13.70
CA GLY A 30 28.41 -9.54 13.55
C GLY A 30 29.59 -9.01 12.74
N ALA A 31 29.50 -7.74 12.38
CA ALA A 31 30.50 -7.01 11.59
C ALA A 31 30.87 -7.71 10.27
N MET A 32 29.89 -8.38 9.66
CA MET A 32 30.12 -9.09 8.41
C MET A 32 30.14 -8.12 7.21
N PRO A 33 30.97 -8.36 6.20
CA PRO A 33 30.77 -7.76 4.88
C PRO A 33 29.49 -8.31 4.25
N SER A 34 29.01 -7.68 3.17
CA SER A 34 27.95 -8.27 2.35
C SER A 34 28.37 -9.66 1.86
N VAL A 35 27.43 -10.59 1.85
CA VAL A 35 27.67 -12.00 1.49
C VAL A 35 26.71 -12.42 0.39
N THR A 36 27.22 -13.14 -0.60
CA THR A 36 26.43 -13.73 -1.68
C THR A 36 26.21 -15.21 -1.41
N LEU A 37 24.95 -15.67 -1.42
CA LEU A 37 24.63 -17.08 -1.39
C LEU A 37 24.83 -17.70 -2.78
N PRO A 38 25.54 -18.84 -2.90
CA PRO A 38 25.64 -19.53 -4.18
C PRO A 38 24.29 -20.12 -4.60
N PRO A 39 24.10 -20.43 -5.89
CA PRO A 39 22.84 -20.98 -6.37
C PRO A 39 22.44 -22.26 -5.62
N GLY A 40 21.17 -22.39 -5.24
CA GLY A 40 20.64 -23.54 -4.51
C GLY A 40 20.94 -23.54 -3.01
N ALA A 41 21.68 -22.56 -2.49
CA ALA A 41 22.03 -22.54 -1.07
C ALA A 41 20.85 -22.15 -0.16
N SER A 42 20.78 -22.84 0.97
CA SER A 42 19.84 -22.64 2.06
C SER A 42 20.56 -22.13 3.31
N LEU A 43 20.00 -21.11 3.93
CA LEU A 43 20.52 -20.47 5.14
C LEU A 43 19.43 -20.45 6.22
N ARG A 44 19.77 -20.83 7.45
CA ARG A 44 18.82 -20.74 8.57
C ARG A 44 19.42 -20.39 9.92
N GLY A 45 18.55 -20.02 10.85
CA GLY A 45 18.87 -19.90 12.26
C GLY A 45 19.60 -18.61 12.62
N GLY A 46 19.72 -18.35 13.92
CA GLY A 46 20.61 -17.32 14.46
C GLY A 46 20.37 -15.89 13.96
N SER A 47 21.42 -15.07 14.02
CA SER A 47 21.38 -13.68 13.58
C SER A 47 22.66 -13.27 12.85
N LEU A 48 22.50 -12.53 11.76
CA LEU A 48 23.59 -11.98 10.95
C LEU A 48 23.56 -10.45 10.98
N GLY A 49 24.69 -9.84 11.37
CA GLY A 49 24.87 -8.40 11.41
C GLY A 49 25.91 -7.94 10.39
N PHE A 50 25.48 -7.07 9.48
CA PHE A 50 26.25 -6.56 8.36
C PHE A 50 26.63 -5.09 8.57
N GLY A 51 27.86 -4.73 8.17
CA GLY A 51 28.35 -3.34 8.24
C GLY A 51 27.92 -2.45 7.06
N ALA A 52 27.33 -3.04 6.02
CA ALA A 52 26.82 -2.39 4.82
C ALA A 52 25.62 -3.21 4.31
N LYS A 53 25.40 -3.33 2.99
CA LYS A 53 24.42 -4.27 2.43
C LYS A 53 24.56 -5.67 3.03
N GLY A 54 23.42 -6.32 3.21
CA GLY A 54 23.34 -7.63 3.83
C GLY A 54 23.55 -8.78 2.85
N LEU A 55 22.55 -9.66 2.80
CA LEU A 55 22.58 -10.92 2.08
C LEU A 55 22.15 -10.74 0.61
N ARG A 56 23.03 -11.12 -0.32
CA ARG A 56 22.73 -11.18 -1.74
C ARG A 56 22.34 -12.60 -2.14
N LEU A 57 21.13 -12.77 -2.68
CA LEU A 57 20.59 -14.02 -3.20
C LEU A 57 20.94 -14.15 -4.69
N THR A 58 21.28 -15.33 -5.17
CA THR A 58 21.49 -15.63 -6.59
C THR A 58 20.26 -16.32 -7.18
N SER A 59 20.27 -17.64 -7.29
CA SER A 59 19.17 -18.42 -7.84
C SER A 59 18.82 -19.60 -6.92
N ASN A 60 17.52 -19.91 -6.78
CA ASN A 60 17.05 -21.03 -5.96
C ASN A 60 17.52 -20.98 -4.49
N ASN A 61 17.59 -19.80 -3.90
CA ASN A 61 18.02 -19.64 -2.51
C ASN A 61 16.86 -19.70 -1.52
N THR A 62 17.13 -20.30 -0.36
CA THR A 62 16.20 -20.32 0.78
C THR A 62 16.83 -19.64 1.99
N VAL A 63 16.11 -18.74 2.63
CA VAL A 63 16.52 -18.06 3.86
C VAL A 63 15.40 -18.19 4.87
N GLN A 64 15.66 -18.82 6.02
CA GLN A 64 14.59 -19.11 6.97
C GLN A 64 14.98 -19.01 8.44
N ASP A 65 14.00 -18.70 9.30
CA ASP A 65 14.14 -18.73 10.76
C ASP A 65 15.37 -17.93 11.26
N ILE A 66 15.58 -16.75 10.68
CA ILE A 66 16.82 -15.98 10.82
C ILE A 66 16.55 -14.49 10.99
N THR A 67 17.42 -13.82 11.75
CA THR A 67 17.45 -12.35 11.83
C THR A 67 18.60 -11.79 11.00
N ILE A 68 18.32 -10.84 10.09
CA ILE A 68 19.33 -10.15 9.28
C ILE A 68 19.32 -8.67 9.64
N THR A 69 20.46 -8.11 10.02
CA THR A 69 20.54 -6.71 10.47
C THR A 69 21.60 -5.95 9.72
N THR A 70 21.23 -4.76 9.24
CA THR A 70 22.12 -3.71 8.75
C THR A 70 21.61 -2.35 9.24
N ALA A 71 22.22 -1.24 8.80
CA ALA A 71 21.69 0.10 9.04
C ALA A 71 20.32 0.29 8.34
N PRO A 72 19.37 1.06 8.90
CA PRO A 72 18.03 1.21 8.31
C PRO A 72 18.02 1.70 6.85
N HIS A 73 18.98 2.55 6.45
CA HIS A 73 19.10 3.06 5.08
C HIS A 73 19.75 2.07 4.10
N GLU A 74 20.29 0.95 4.59
CA GLU A 74 20.91 -0.09 3.78
C GLU A 74 19.89 -1.13 3.30
N VAL A 75 20.32 -1.97 2.35
CA VAL A 75 19.53 -3.10 1.86
C VAL A 75 19.99 -4.36 2.57
N ALA A 76 19.12 -4.95 3.37
CA ALA A 76 19.41 -6.12 4.19
C ALA A 76 19.36 -7.42 3.39
N ILE A 77 18.40 -7.56 2.48
CA ILE A 77 18.23 -8.72 1.61
C ILE A 77 17.95 -8.23 0.20
N TYR A 78 18.70 -8.73 -0.77
CA TYR A 78 18.52 -8.39 -2.18
C TYR A 78 18.96 -9.53 -3.09
N ASN A 79 18.56 -9.50 -4.36
CA ASN A 79 19.02 -10.48 -5.34
C ASN A 79 20.13 -9.93 -6.25
N ASP A 80 20.91 -10.86 -6.78
CA ASP A 80 21.81 -10.64 -7.88
C ASP A 80 21.02 -10.38 -9.16
N THR A 81 21.27 -9.24 -9.79
CA THR A 81 20.63 -8.87 -11.06
C THR A 81 21.45 -9.30 -12.28
N ALA A 82 22.59 -9.96 -12.09
CA ALA A 82 23.43 -10.49 -13.18
C ALA A 82 23.03 -11.90 -13.63
N VAL A 83 22.18 -12.60 -12.86
CA VAL A 83 21.61 -13.89 -13.29
C VAL A 83 20.43 -13.65 -14.23
N THR A 84 20.23 -14.54 -15.20
CA THR A 84 19.09 -14.46 -16.12
C THR A 84 17.78 -14.91 -15.48
N ASP A 85 17.85 -15.85 -14.54
CA ASP A 85 16.70 -16.43 -13.87
C ASP A 85 17.00 -16.59 -12.37
N LEU A 86 16.09 -16.10 -11.53
CA LEU A 86 16.18 -16.25 -10.08
C LEU A 86 15.80 -17.66 -9.62
N GLY A 87 15.15 -18.47 -10.46
CA GLY A 87 14.47 -19.67 -10.01
C GLY A 87 13.45 -19.31 -8.92
N THR A 88 13.44 -20.03 -7.80
CA THR A 88 12.62 -19.65 -6.63
C THR A 88 13.49 -19.07 -5.52
N LEU A 89 13.25 -17.81 -5.13
CA LEU A 89 13.82 -17.24 -3.91
C LEU A 89 12.79 -17.37 -2.78
N ALA A 90 13.15 -18.10 -1.72
CA ALA A 90 12.29 -18.40 -0.60
C ALA A 90 12.76 -17.68 0.69
N LEU A 91 11.87 -16.90 1.31
CA LEU A 91 12.08 -16.27 2.62
C LEU A 91 11.01 -16.78 3.59
N ALA A 92 11.40 -17.41 4.71
CA ALA A 92 10.42 -17.93 5.68
C ALA A 92 10.78 -17.54 7.13
N ASN A 93 9.88 -16.88 7.85
CA ASN A 93 10.11 -16.42 9.23
C ASN A 93 11.41 -15.59 9.36
N VAL A 94 11.54 -14.56 8.52
CA VAL A 94 12.73 -13.69 8.48
C VAL A 94 12.43 -12.37 9.17
N THR A 95 13.24 -12.00 10.15
CA THR A 95 13.20 -10.66 10.75
C THR A 95 14.36 -9.83 10.25
N THR A 96 14.14 -8.56 9.89
CA THR A 96 15.20 -7.74 9.31
C THR A 96 15.21 -6.28 9.72
N THR A 97 16.40 -5.69 9.86
CA THR A 97 16.64 -4.24 9.88
C THR A 97 17.38 -3.84 8.62
N GLY A 98 16.86 -2.85 7.90
CA GLY A 98 17.20 -2.53 6.52
C GLY A 98 16.17 -3.10 5.53
N GLN A 99 16.18 -2.60 4.31
CA GLN A 99 15.19 -2.93 3.29
C GLN A 99 15.34 -4.37 2.77
N VAL A 100 14.22 -5.04 2.48
CA VAL A 100 14.18 -6.20 1.58
C VAL A 100 13.87 -5.68 0.17
N TYR A 101 14.78 -5.85 -0.78
CA TYR A 101 14.64 -5.35 -2.14
C TYR A 101 14.92 -6.47 -3.15
N LEU A 102 13.85 -7.05 -3.68
CA LEU A 102 13.90 -8.11 -4.68
C LEU A 102 13.40 -7.55 -6.02
N ALA A 103 14.18 -7.70 -7.08
CA ALA A 103 13.87 -7.07 -8.35
C ALA A 103 14.32 -7.87 -9.58
N ALA A 104 13.51 -7.77 -10.63
CA ALA A 104 13.97 -8.04 -11.99
C ALA A 104 14.55 -6.73 -12.55
N ASP A 105 15.86 -6.72 -12.72
CA ASP A 105 16.62 -5.61 -13.29
C ASP A 105 17.85 -6.20 -14.02
N ASN A 106 18.51 -5.42 -14.85
CA ASN A 106 19.67 -5.82 -15.66
C ASN A 106 19.42 -7.12 -16.45
N GLN A 107 20.01 -8.24 -16.06
CA GLN A 107 19.94 -9.52 -16.79
C GLN A 107 18.73 -10.39 -16.40
N VAL A 108 18.06 -10.11 -15.29
CA VAL A 108 16.95 -10.95 -14.81
C VAL A 108 15.78 -10.87 -15.79
N ARG A 109 15.29 -12.03 -16.22
CA ARG A 109 14.17 -12.21 -17.15
C ARG A 109 13.00 -12.98 -16.55
N ALA A 110 13.26 -13.80 -15.54
CA ALA A 110 12.26 -14.59 -14.85
C ALA A 110 12.63 -14.87 -13.38
N GLY A 111 11.64 -15.28 -12.61
CA GLY A 111 11.83 -15.72 -11.22
C GLY A 111 10.51 -15.88 -10.48
N ARG A 112 10.57 -16.63 -9.38
CA ARG A 112 9.50 -16.78 -8.40
C ARG A 112 9.98 -16.33 -7.03
N ILE A 113 9.16 -15.54 -6.35
CA ILE A 113 9.41 -15.12 -4.97
C ILE A 113 8.37 -15.78 -4.06
N GLU A 114 8.83 -16.56 -3.08
CA GLU A 114 8.00 -17.09 -2.02
C GLU A 114 8.45 -16.47 -0.70
N ALA A 115 7.63 -15.63 -0.10
CA ALA A 115 7.95 -14.99 1.17
C ALA A 115 6.82 -15.25 2.16
N ASP A 116 7.12 -15.82 3.32
CA ASP A 116 6.13 -16.10 4.35
C ASP A 116 6.66 -15.73 5.75
N GLY A 117 6.01 -14.76 6.41
CA GLY A 117 6.42 -14.30 7.73
C GLY A 117 7.69 -13.45 7.70
N VAL A 118 7.79 -12.51 6.76
CA VAL A 118 8.87 -11.52 6.73
C VAL A 118 8.46 -10.29 7.54
N HIS A 119 9.26 -9.92 8.54
CA HIS A 119 9.06 -8.72 9.34
C HIS A 119 10.25 -7.76 9.20
N VAL A 120 10.00 -6.56 8.68
CA VAL A 120 11.00 -5.49 8.62
C VAL A 120 10.84 -4.58 9.83
N THR A 121 11.73 -4.68 10.81
CA THR A 121 11.63 -3.93 12.07
C THR A 121 11.87 -2.43 11.87
N ALA A 122 12.85 -2.07 11.04
CA ALA A 122 13.16 -0.70 10.67
C ALA A 122 13.81 -0.65 9.29
N ALA A 123 13.43 0.33 8.48
CA ALA A 123 14.04 0.66 7.20
C ALA A 123 13.86 2.16 6.92
N ASP A 124 14.75 2.73 6.11
CA ASP A 124 14.61 4.09 5.59
C ASP A 124 14.85 4.09 4.08
N THR A 125 13.76 4.21 3.32
CA THR A 125 13.77 4.18 1.85
C THR A 125 13.60 5.55 1.22
N ARG A 126 13.53 6.63 2.00
CA ARG A 126 13.32 8.00 1.50
C ARG A 126 14.43 8.45 0.54
N GLY A 127 15.64 7.98 0.79
CA GLY A 127 16.82 8.24 -0.04
C GLY A 127 16.96 7.35 -1.30
N ARG A 128 15.99 6.47 -1.60
CA ARG A 128 16.06 5.63 -2.80
C ARG A 128 15.86 6.48 -4.05
N PHE A 129 16.82 6.38 -4.96
CA PHE A 129 16.85 7.15 -6.20
C PHE A 129 15.72 6.74 -7.16
N HIS A 130 15.54 5.44 -7.38
CA HIS A 130 14.50 4.94 -8.27
C HIS A 130 13.15 4.96 -7.58
N ARG A 131 12.16 5.56 -8.23
CA ARG A 131 10.77 5.63 -7.80
C ARG A 131 9.89 5.39 -9.02
N PRO A 132 8.79 4.64 -8.92
CA PRO A 132 7.79 4.66 -9.98
C PRO A 132 7.16 6.06 -10.06
N THR A 133 6.83 6.48 -11.27
CA THR A 133 6.16 7.74 -11.58
C THR A 133 4.81 7.41 -12.20
N GLY A 134 3.76 8.14 -11.85
CA GLY A 134 2.43 7.94 -12.41
C GLY A 134 1.45 8.96 -11.86
N PHE A 135 0.40 9.28 -12.62
CA PHE A 135 -0.69 10.15 -12.14
C PHE A 135 -0.25 11.52 -11.58
N GLY A 136 0.88 12.05 -12.08
CA GLY A 136 1.45 13.33 -11.66
C GLY A 136 2.28 13.28 -10.37
N VAL A 137 2.62 12.10 -9.86
CA VAL A 137 3.43 11.91 -8.64
C VAL A 137 4.52 10.85 -8.82
N GLU A 138 5.54 10.88 -7.96
CA GLU A 138 6.44 9.77 -7.67
C GLU A 138 6.00 9.05 -6.39
N ALA A 139 6.23 7.73 -6.30
CA ALA A 139 6.00 6.98 -5.06
C ALA A 139 7.30 6.50 -4.40
N LEU A 140 7.43 6.68 -3.09
CA LEU A 140 8.53 6.12 -2.31
C LEU A 140 8.47 4.58 -2.28
N GLN A 141 9.64 3.93 -2.28
CA GLN A 141 9.71 2.47 -2.16
C GLN A 141 9.31 1.98 -0.77
N GLY A 142 8.90 0.71 -0.69
CA GLY A 142 8.61 0.00 0.55
C GLY A 142 9.83 -0.51 1.31
N ALA A 143 9.70 -0.68 2.62
CA ALA A 143 10.61 -1.46 3.45
C ALA A 143 10.74 -2.92 2.96
N PHE A 144 9.63 -3.49 2.48
CA PHE A 144 9.62 -4.67 1.62
C PHE A 144 9.26 -4.26 0.19
N THR A 145 10.15 -4.50 -0.77
CA THR A 145 9.96 -4.18 -2.19
C THR A 145 10.17 -5.42 -3.06
N LEU A 146 9.14 -5.76 -3.83
CA LEU A 146 9.22 -6.63 -5.00
C LEU A 146 8.95 -5.80 -6.26
N TRP A 147 9.93 -5.67 -7.15
CA TRP A 147 9.80 -4.79 -8.31
C TRP A 147 10.38 -5.37 -9.60
N ASN A 148 9.53 -5.57 -10.61
CA ASN A 148 10.02 -5.80 -11.97
C ASN A 148 10.25 -4.46 -12.67
N ARG A 149 11.51 -4.11 -12.94
CA ARG A 149 11.91 -2.85 -13.56
C ARG A 149 12.29 -3.01 -15.03
N GLN A 150 12.06 -4.18 -15.61
CA GLN A 150 12.43 -4.43 -17.00
C GLN A 150 11.48 -3.69 -17.93
N PRO A 151 11.98 -2.92 -18.92
CA PRO A 151 11.12 -2.32 -19.94
C PRO A 151 10.58 -3.38 -20.93
N ASP A 152 11.16 -4.58 -20.94
CA ASP A 152 10.72 -5.67 -21.81
C ASP A 152 9.45 -6.34 -21.24
N PRO A 153 8.30 -6.26 -21.95
CA PRO A 153 7.04 -6.86 -21.50
C PRO A 153 7.04 -8.40 -21.48
N ALA A 154 8.06 -9.05 -22.04
CA ALA A 154 8.23 -10.49 -21.91
C ALA A 154 8.77 -10.91 -20.54
N VAL A 155 9.35 -9.99 -19.76
CA VAL A 155 9.92 -10.30 -18.44
C VAL A 155 8.82 -10.39 -17.40
N ARG A 156 8.76 -11.53 -16.71
CA ARG A 156 7.74 -11.81 -15.70
C ARG A 156 8.37 -12.33 -14.43
N LEU A 157 7.98 -11.74 -13.31
CA LEU A 157 8.16 -12.35 -12.00
C LEU A 157 6.83 -12.92 -11.53
N THR A 158 6.88 -14.02 -10.78
CA THR A 158 5.71 -14.55 -10.06
C THR A 158 5.95 -14.49 -8.56
N ALA A 159 4.90 -14.38 -7.76
CA ALA A 159 5.07 -14.40 -6.32
C ALA A 159 3.88 -14.95 -5.53
N ARG A 160 4.22 -15.45 -4.34
CA ARG A 160 3.31 -15.68 -3.22
C ARG A 160 3.92 -15.05 -1.97
N LEU A 161 3.25 -14.03 -1.45
CA LEU A 161 3.75 -13.17 -0.37
C LEU A 161 2.78 -13.26 0.80
N GLU A 162 3.21 -13.80 1.93
CA GLU A 162 2.35 -14.09 3.06
C GLU A 162 2.93 -13.52 4.36
N ARG A 163 2.05 -12.98 5.21
CA ARG A 163 2.38 -12.45 6.53
C ARG A 163 3.54 -11.45 6.52
N ILE A 164 3.60 -10.59 5.50
CA ILE A 164 4.60 -9.53 5.39
C ILE A 164 4.22 -8.38 6.33
N SER A 165 5.14 -7.92 7.17
CA SER A 165 4.89 -6.83 8.13
C SER A 165 6.07 -5.86 8.19
N ALA A 166 5.81 -4.63 8.59
CA ALA A 166 6.82 -3.58 8.63
C ALA A 166 6.57 -2.58 9.76
N GLY A 167 7.61 -2.29 10.52
CA GLY A 167 7.59 -1.29 11.60
C GLY A 167 6.70 -1.67 12.77
N SER A 168 6.53 -0.70 13.67
CA SER A 168 5.59 -0.75 14.80
C SER A 168 4.96 0.63 15.00
N ALA A 169 3.90 0.71 15.81
CA ALA A 169 3.26 2.00 16.12
C ALA A 169 4.23 3.02 16.75
N SER A 170 5.21 2.55 17.55
CA SER A 170 6.22 3.42 18.17
C SER A 170 7.41 3.70 17.25
N GLU A 171 7.70 2.81 16.31
CA GLU A 171 8.84 2.88 15.40
C GLU A 171 8.39 2.48 13.98
N PRO A 172 7.68 3.36 13.25
CA PRO A 172 7.29 3.10 11.87
C PRO A 172 8.52 3.04 10.97
N VAL A 173 8.44 2.30 9.86
CA VAL A 173 9.45 2.39 8.81
C VAL A 173 9.39 3.76 8.11
N HIS A 174 10.51 4.26 7.63
CA HIS A 174 10.59 5.53 6.92
C HIS A 174 10.57 5.34 5.40
N GLY A 175 9.65 6.03 4.72
CA GLY A 175 9.24 5.71 3.36
C GLY A 175 8.00 4.81 3.37
N GLY A 176 7.86 3.91 2.39
CA GLY A 176 6.70 3.02 2.31
C GLY A 176 6.84 1.74 3.16
N GLY A 177 5.73 1.05 3.40
CA GLY A 177 5.68 -0.25 4.06
C GLY A 177 5.98 -1.41 3.11
N VAL A 178 4.95 -1.92 2.43
CA VAL A 178 5.03 -3.02 1.47
C VAL A 178 4.76 -2.51 0.06
N PHE A 179 5.65 -2.84 -0.87
CA PHE A 179 5.60 -2.39 -2.26
C PHE A 179 5.71 -3.59 -3.20
N VAL A 180 4.74 -3.70 -4.11
CA VAL A 180 4.78 -4.64 -5.24
C VAL A 180 4.48 -3.87 -6.51
N GLY A 181 5.36 -3.97 -7.52
CA GLY A 181 5.17 -3.24 -8.78
C GLY A 181 5.85 -3.93 -9.96
N GLY A 182 5.34 -3.66 -11.16
CA GLY A 182 6.05 -3.93 -12.41
C GLY A 182 6.61 -2.64 -13.01
N HIS A 183 6.89 -2.68 -14.30
CA HIS A 183 7.30 -1.51 -15.06
C HIS A 183 6.06 -0.72 -15.50
N GLY A 184 6.13 0.59 -15.34
CA GLY A 184 5.07 1.51 -15.75
C GLY A 184 5.62 2.79 -16.35
N ASP A 185 4.81 3.39 -17.22
CA ASP A 185 5.09 4.66 -17.86
C ASP A 185 4.83 5.84 -16.91
N THR A 186 5.18 7.06 -17.34
CA THR A 186 4.95 8.28 -16.55
C THR A 186 3.48 8.64 -16.36
N ALA A 187 2.56 8.00 -17.10
CA ALA A 187 1.13 8.13 -16.91
C ALA A 187 0.60 7.17 -15.82
N GLY A 188 1.45 6.29 -15.28
CA GLY A 188 1.09 5.29 -14.29
C GLY A 188 0.43 4.06 -14.90
N LYS A 189 0.65 3.78 -16.19
CA LYS A 189 0.13 2.58 -16.88
C LYS A 189 1.25 1.57 -17.10
N ALA A 190 0.91 0.28 -17.04
CA ALA A 190 1.88 -0.78 -17.29
C ALA A 190 2.33 -0.76 -18.76
N ASP A 191 3.64 -0.73 -19.00
CA ASP A 191 4.24 -0.67 -20.34
C ASP A 191 5.46 -1.59 -20.52
N GLY A 192 5.79 -2.40 -19.52
CA GLY A 192 6.93 -3.32 -19.55
C GLY A 192 6.71 -4.58 -18.72
N GLY A 193 7.78 -5.06 -18.08
CA GLY A 193 7.79 -6.30 -17.32
C GLY A 193 6.82 -6.30 -16.14
N THR A 194 6.22 -7.46 -15.87
CA THR A 194 5.15 -7.60 -14.87
C THR A 194 5.56 -8.39 -13.64
N VAL A 195 4.78 -8.24 -12.57
CA VAL A 195 4.80 -9.11 -11.39
C VAL A 195 3.41 -9.72 -11.21
N ASP A 196 3.30 -11.03 -11.36
CA ASP A 196 2.06 -11.78 -11.16
C ASP A 196 2.04 -12.39 -9.74
N VAL A 197 1.14 -11.92 -8.88
CA VAL A 197 1.05 -12.33 -7.47
C VAL A 197 -0.22 -13.11 -7.20
N GLU A 198 -0.07 -14.35 -6.75
CA GLU A 198 -1.21 -15.22 -6.40
C GLU A 198 -1.92 -14.75 -5.14
N LEU A 199 -1.14 -14.33 -4.14
CA LEU A 199 -1.62 -13.87 -2.85
C LEU A 199 -0.59 -12.93 -2.26
N LEU A 200 -1.03 -11.76 -1.81
CA LEU A 200 -0.29 -10.85 -0.95
C LEU A 200 -1.03 -10.73 0.39
N THR A 201 -0.48 -11.26 1.48
CA THR A 201 -1.00 -11.01 2.82
C THR A 201 -0.03 -10.23 3.67
N THR A 202 -0.56 -9.26 4.42
CA THR A 202 0.22 -8.44 5.35
C THR A 202 -0.25 -8.65 6.79
N GLY A 203 0.71 -8.63 7.72
CA GLY A 203 0.44 -8.43 9.14
C GLY A 203 0.29 -6.93 9.43
N ASP A 204 0.80 -6.47 10.56
CA ASP A 204 0.81 -5.05 10.86
C ASP A 204 1.84 -4.30 10.00
N VAL A 205 1.45 -3.13 9.50
CA VAL A 205 2.28 -2.25 8.68
C VAL A 205 2.17 -0.82 9.20
N PHE A 206 3.27 -0.28 9.70
CA PHE A 206 3.40 1.08 10.20
C PHE A 206 4.47 1.81 9.40
N SER A 207 4.08 2.87 8.70
CA SER A 207 5.00 3.62 7.82
C SER A 207 4.84 5.13 7.95
N ASN A 208 5.94 5.84 7.70
CA ASN A 208 5.96 7.29 7.67
C ASN A 208 6.82 7.72 6.48
N GLY A 209 6.19 8.23 5.43
CA GLY A 209 6.87 8.68 4.21
C GLY A 209 7.93 9.74 4.47
N GLY A 210 7.79 10.53 5.54
CA GLY A 210 8.71 11.62 5.88
C GLY A 210 8.79 12.68 4.78
N ILE A 211 7.70 12.83 4.02
CA ILE A 211 7.57 13.81 2.93
C ILE A 211 7.43 15.20 3.54
N ALA A 212 8.19 16.16 3.00
CA ALA A 212 8.18 17.52 3.51
C ALA A 212 6.86 18.24 3.14
N PRO A 213 6.36 19.13 4.00
CA PRO A 213 5.24 19.99 3.65
C PRO A 213 5.49 20.80 2.38
N GLY A 214 4.47 20.87 1.51
CA GLY A 214 4.57 21.57 0.23
C GLY A 214 5.25 20.77 -0.88
N THR A 215 5.40 19.45 -0.73
CA THR A 215 5.85 18.53 -1.79
C THR A 215 4.66 17.76 -2.38
N PRO A 216 3.91 18.33 -3.33
CA PRO A 216 2.66 17.73 -3.83
C PRO A 216 2.87 16.56 -4.79
N ASP A 217 4.05 16.44 -5.39
CA ASP A 217 4.42 15.48 -6.44
C ASP A 217 5.09 14.20 -5.92
N LEU A 218 5.08 13.99 -4.60
CA LEU A 218 5.65 12.81 -3.95
C LEU A 218 4.63 12.20 -2.99
N ILE A 219 4.50 10.87 -3.03
CA ILE A 219 3.63 10.10 -2.15
C ILE A 219 4.39 8.94 -1.49
N SER A 220 3.84 8.44 -0.39
CA SER A 220 4.23 7.17 0.22
C SER A 220 3.02 6.28 0.49
N GLY A 221 3.28 5.06 0.96
CA GLY A 221 2.29 4.00 0.98
C GLY A 221 2.48 3.03 2.13
N GLY A 222 1.40 2.67 2.84
CA GLY A 222 1.41 1.51 3.72
C GLY A 222 1.57 0.23 2.90
N VAL A 223 0.61 -0.04 2.00
CA VAL A 223 0.67 -1.14 1.02
C VAL A 223 0.40 -0.61 -0.38
N PHE A 224 1.39 -0.75 -1.26
CA PHE A 224 1.34 -0.34 -2.66
C PHE A 224 1.26 -1.53 -3.60
N VAL A 225 0.27 -1.52 -4.49
CA VAL A 225 0.23 -2.32 -5.71
C VAL A 225 0.37 -1.36 -6.90
N ILE A 226 1.59 -1.24 -7.43
CA ILE A 226 1.92 -0.27 -8.49
C ILE A 226 1.69 -0.88 -9.89
N SER A 227 1.60 -0.03 -10.90
CA SER A 227 1.52 -0.36 -12.32
C SER A 227 2.44 -1.52 -12.70
N GLY A 228 1.94 -2.44 -13.52
CA GLY A 228 2.64 -3.67 -13.93
C GLY A 228 2.59 -4.80 -12.91
N ALA A 229 2.00 -4.62 -11.73
CA ALA A 229 1.62 -5.71 -10.84
C ALA A 229 0.20 -6.21 -11.14
N ASN A 230 0.05 -7.54 -11.24
CA ASN A 230 -1.22 -8.23 -11.33
C ASN A 230 -1.39 -9.09 -10.09
N VAL A 231 -2.32 -8.76 -9.21
CA VAL A 231 -2.50 -9.45 -7.91
C VAL A 231 -3.87 -10.10 -7.85
N ALA A 232 -3.91 -11.43 -7.72
CA ALA A 232 -5.18 -12.13 -7.63
C ALA A 232 -5.90 -11.83 -6.30
N GLU A 233 -5.19 -11.81 -5.18
CA GLU A 233 -5.78 -11.43 -3.90
C GLU A 233 -4.79 -10.68 -2.99
N VAL A 234 -5.22 -9.55 -2.45
CA VAL A 234 -4.56 -8.84 -1.36
C VAL A 234 -5.36 -9.04 -0.08
N ARG A 235 -4.71 -9.42 1.03
CA ARG A 235 -5.30 -9.51 2.36
C ARG A 235 -4.48 -8.77 3.41
N ASN A 236 -4.97 -7.63 3.88
CA ASN A 236 -4.41 -6.98 5.07
C ASN A 236 -4.98 -7.65 6.32
N LEU A 237 -4.22 -8.58 6.92
CA LEU A 237 -4.65 -9.32 8.12
C LEU A 237 -4.47 -8.48 9.39
N GLY A 238 -3.38 -7.72 9.45
CA GLY A 238 -3.10 -6.75 10.52
C GLY A 238 -3.49 -5.33 10.14
N THR A 239 -3.26 -4.38 11.04
CA THR A 239 -3.54 -2.96 10.78
C THR A 239 -2.54 -2.38 9.78
N THR A 240 -3.00 -1.46 8.94
CA THR A 240 -2.11 -0.63 8.13
C THR A 240 -2.27 0.82 8.57
N THR A 241 -1.20 1.42 9.07
CA THR A 241 -1.18 2.80 9.57
C THR A 241 -0.09 3.62 8.89
N THR A 242 -0.44 4.81 8.43
CA THR A 242 0.50 5.81 7.92
C THR A 242 0.52 7.07 8.77
N TYR A 243 1.66 7.76 8.83
CA TYR A 243 1.86 8.93 9.69
C TYR A 243 2.30 10.20 8.95
N GLY A 244 2.85 10.08 7.75
CA GLY A 244 3.42 11.18 6.98
C GLY A 244 2.41 11.86 6.06
N GLN A 245 2.76 13.06 5.61
CA GLN A 245 2.00 13.78 4.59
C GLN A 245 2.01 13.02 3.26
N ASN A 246 0.88 13.03 2.55
CA ASN A 246 0.69 12.32 1.27
C ASN A 246 0.97 10.81 1.39
N ASP A 247 0.84 10.24 2.59
CA ASP A 247 0.95 8.81 2.78
C ASP A 247 -0.41 8.16 2.55
N MET A 248 -0.53 7.46 1.43
CA MET A 248 -1.67 6.60 1.13
C MET A 248 -1.58 5.33 2.00
N VAL A 249 -2.65 4.93 2.67
CA VAL A 249 -2.58 3.73 3.52
C VAL A 249 -2.58 2.49 2.63
N LEU A 250 -3.55 2.40 1.72
CA LEU A 250 -3.67 1.37 0.69
C LEU A 250 -3.84 2.05 -0.67
N ASP A 251 -2.97 1.73 -1.63
CA ASP A 251 -2.97 2.39 -2.95
C ASP A 251 -2.75 1.39 -4.09
N ASN A 252 -3.67 1.42 -5.05
CA ASN A 252 -3.70 0.55 -6.21
C ASN A 252 -3.55 1.32 -7.53
N TRP A 253 -2.42 1.16 -8.20
CA TRP A 253 -2.17 1.57 -9.59
C TRP A 253 -2.13 0.36 -10.55
N GLY A 254 -2.00 -0.86 -10.02
CA GLY A 254 -1.93 -2.10 -10.78
C GLY A 254 -3.29 -2.71 -11.10
N ALA A 255 -3.31 -4.03 -11.32
CA ALA A 255 -4.53 -4.81 -11.50
C ALA A 255 -4.72 -5.76 -10.32
N VAL A 256 -5.84 -5.64 -9.61
CA VAL A 256 -6.17 -6.44 -8.42
C VAL A 256 -7.52 -7.12 -8.59
N THR A 257 -7.60 -8.44 -8.49
CA THR A 257 -8.93 -9.08 -8.56
C THR A 257 -9.72 -8.85 -7.26
N ALA A 258 -9.13 -9.16 -6.10
CA ALA A 258 -9.77 -8.96 -4.81
C ALA A 258 -8.82 -8.30 -3.80
N TRP A 259 -9.27 -7.23 -3.16
CA TRP A 259 -8.57 -6.62 -2.02
C TRP A 259 -9.45 -6.72 -0.79
N LYS A 260 -8.94 -7.36 0.26
CA LYS A 260 -9.61 -7.49 1.55
C LYS A 260 -8.74 -6.94 2.67
N ALA A 261 -9.29 -6.07 3.49
CA ALA A 261 -8.62 -5.60 4.70
C ALA A 261 -9.44 -5.99 5.92
N HIS A 262 -8.86 -6.81 6.79
CA HIS A 262 -9.46 -7.25 8.06
C HIS A 262 -9.01 -6.37 9.22
N GLY A 263 -7.79 -5.84 9.17
CA GLY A 263 -7.28 -4.89 10.15
C GLY A 263 -7.68 -3.44 9.81
N ALA A 264 -7.61 -2.57 10.82
CA ALA A 264 -7.93 -1.15 10.69
C ALA A 264 -7.00 -0.45 9.68
N VAL A 265 -7.56 0.52 8.96
CA VAL A 265 -6.87 1.34 7.96
C VAL A 265 -6.85 2.78 8.48
N THR A 266 -5.66 3.26 8.84
CA THR A 266 -5.55 4.55 9.54
C THR A 266 -4.48 5.44 8.92
N SER A 267 -4.80 6.72 8.68
CA SER A 267 -3.82 7.73 8.27
C SER A 267 -3.81 8.91 9.23
N TRP A 268 -2.64 9.32 9.73
CA TRP A 268 -2.50 10.48 10.61
C TRP A 268 -1.99 11.75 9.93
N GLY A 269 -1.50 11.62 8.69
CA GLY A 269 -0.80 12.69 7.99
C GLY A 269 -1.71 13.53 7.08
N PRO A 270 -1.40 14.83 6.87
CA PRO A 270 -2.12 15.66 5.91
C PRO A 270 -2.17 15.02 4.52
N SER A 271 -3.32 15.16 3.84
CA SER A 271 -3.56 14.58 2.51
C SER A 271 -3.32 13.07 2.41
N GLY A 272 -3.31 12.36 3.55
CA GLY A 272 -3.31 10.91 3.57
C GLY A 272 -4.67 10.35 3.13
N ILE A 273 -4.66 9.18 2.49
CA ILE A 273 -5.88 8.52 1.99
C ILE A 273 -5.96 7.10 2.50
N GLY A 274 -7.10 6.68 3.05
CA GLY A 274 -7.33 5.32 3.55
C GLY A 274 -7.22 4.27 2.44
N PHE A 275 -7.98 4.45 1.36
CA PHE A 275 -7.85 3.67 0.14
C PHE A 275 -7.96 4.53 -1.10
N VAL A 276 -7.03 4.40 -2.05
CA VAL A 276 -7.08 5.10 -3.33
C VAL A 276 -6.89 4.14 -4.50
N ASN A 277 -7.72 4.32 -5.54
CA ASN A 277 -7.64 3.56 -6.78
C ASN A 277 -7.31 4.45 -7.99
N PHE A 278 -6.31 4.02 -8.74
CA PHE A 278 -5.98 4.47 -10.08
C PHE A 278 -5.96 3.32 -11.11
N GLY A 279 -5.81 2.09 -10.63
CA GLY A 279 -5.70 0.87 -11.43
C GLY A 279 -7.04 0.16 -11.62
N GLU A 280 -6.97 -1.14 -11.87
CA GLU A 280 -8.13 -2.02 -12.03
C GLU A 280 -8.36 -2.80 -10.74
N ILE A 281 -9.59 -2.81 -10.23
CA ILE A 281 -9.97 -3.66 -9.11
C ILE A 281 -11.37 -4.26 -9.28
N SER A 282 -11.52 -5.58 -9.14
CA SER A 282 -12.87 -6.17 -9.25
C SER A 282 -13.65 -5.99 -7.96
N THR A 283 -13.06 -6.34 -6.81
CA THR A 283 -13.72 -6.27 -5.50
C THR A 283 -12.80 -5.69 -4.43
N LEU A 284 -13.32 -4.72 -3.66
CA LEU A 284 -12.69 -4.15 -2.48
C LEU A 284 -13.60 -4.40 -1.27
N SER A 285 -13.05 -4.98 -0.20
CA SER A 285 -13.76 -5.16 1.08
C SER A 285 -12.86 -4.76 2.25
N ILE A 286 -13.20 -3.68 2.94
CA ILE A 286 -12.55 -3.28 4.20
C ILE A 286 -13.52 -3.60 5.33
N GLU A 287 -13.17 -4.60 6.14
CA GLU A 287 -14.02 -5.16 7.21
C GLU A 287 -13.80 -4.49 8.57
N ALA A 288 -12.85 -3.56 8.66
CA ALA A 288 -12.58 -2.73 9.82
C ALA A 288 -12.76 -1.23 9.48
N PRO A 289 -12.79 -0.34 10.48
CA PRO A 289 -12.90 1.10 10.23
C PRO A 289 -11.78 1.65 9.36
N VAL A 290 -12.14 2.58 8.48
CA VAL A 290 -11.21 3.48 7.81
C VAL A 290 -11.24 4.83 8.54
N GLU A 291 -10.13 5.24 9.13
CA GLU A 291 -10.01 6.52 9.84
C GLU A 291 -8.86 7.33 9.28
N THR A 292 -9.13 8.56 8.81
CA THR A 292 -8.07 9.45 8.33
C THR A 292 -8.12 10.80 9.01
N PHE A 293 -6.95 11.34 9.32
CA PHE A 293 -6.77 12.58 10.05
C PHE A 293 -5.87 13.53 9.28
N GLY A 294 -6.11 14.82 9.45
CA GLY A 294 -5.28 15.88 8.92
C GLY A 294 -5.94 16.64 7.78
N LEU A 295 -5.36 17.79 7.48
CA LEU A 295 -5.81 18.69 6.41
C LEU A 295 -5.89 17.93 5.07
N GLY A 296 -7.05 17.95 4.43
CA GLY A 296 -7.26 17.36 3.12
C GLY A 296 -7.25 15.83 3.08
N ALA A 297 -7.31 15.15 4.23
CA ALA A 297 -7.28 13.68 4.33
C ALA A 297 -8.55 13.03 3.76
N ARG A 298 -8.48 11.77 3.31
CA ARG A 298 -9.63 11.13 2.65
C ARG A 298 -9.80 9.67 3.04
N GLY A 299 -11.05 9.22 3.12
CA GLY A 299 -11.35 7.82 3.42
C GLY A 299 -11.11 6.93 2.22
N PHE A 300 -11.83 7.22 1.12
CA PHE A 300 -11.83 6.40 -0.08
C PHE A 300 -11.93 7.24 -1.37
N ASN A 301 -11.02 6.98 -2.31
CA ASN A 301 -10.96 7.67 -3.60
C ASN A 301 -10.91 6.73 -4.80
N VAL A 302 -11.69 7.02 -5.83
CA VAL A 302 -11.53 6.42 -7.16
C VAL A 302 -11.21 7.52 -8.17
N TYR A 303 -9.92 7.66 -8.49
CA TYR A 303 -9.41 8.74 -9.32
C TYR A 303 -9.27 8.37 -10.80
N ASP A 304 -8.96 7.11 -11.07
CA ASP A 304 -8.85 6.54 -12.40
C ASP A 304 -9.10 5.02 -12.37
N GLY A 305 -9.06 4.40 -13.55
CA GLY A 305 -9.21 2.96 -13.70
C GLY A 305 -10.65 2.49 -13.47
N SER A 306 -10.81 1.26 -12.99
CA SER A 306 -12.12 0.62 -12.79
C SER A 306 -12.21 -0.01 -11.40
N LEU A 307 -13.40 0.03 -10.81
CA LEU A 307 -13.73 -0.63 -9.56
C LEU A 307 -15.10 -1.28 -9.68
N GLY A 308 -15.21 -2.60 -9.50
CA GLY A 308 -16.48 -3.34 -9.64
C GLY A 308 -17.42 -3.18 -8.45
N GLU A 309 -16.94 -3.47 -7.24
CA GLU A 309 -17.69 -3.35 -5.98
C GLU A 309 -16.74 -2.92 -4.86
N ALA A 310 -17.19 -1.97 -4.03
CA ALA A 310 -16.52 -1.58 -2.80
C ALA A 310 -17.43 -1.76 -1.59
N VAL A 311 -16.92 -2.41 -0.56
CA VAL A 311 -17.60 -2.65 0.71
C VAL A 311 -16.73 -2.17 1.86
N PHE A 312 -17.28 -1.35 2.75
CA PHE A 312 -16.60 -0.85 3.93
C PHE A 312 -17.42 -1.17 5.19
N GLU A 313 -16.75 -1.37 6.31
CA GLU A 313 -17.38 -1.37 7.62
C GLU A 313 -17.89 0.03 7.94
N SER A 314 -17.00 1.01 8.11
CA SER A 314 -17.31 2.42 8.29
C SER A 314 -16.17 3.28 7.75
N ILE A 315 -16.46 4.55 7.47
CA ILE A 315 -15.46 5.53 7.06
C ILE A 315 -15.64 6.80 7.88
N THR A 316 -14.59 7.21 8.59
CA THR A 316 -14.52 8.49 9.29
C THR A 316 -13.30 9.29 8.83
N THR A 317 -13.50 10.57 8.54
CA THR A 317 -12.42 11.48 8.15
C THR A 317 -12.44 12.75 9.00
N HIS A 318 -11.25 13.23 9.37
CA HIS A 318 -11.08 14.36 10.29
C HIS A 318 -10.10 15.38 9.68
N GLY A 319 -10.54 16.63 9.54
CA GLY A 319 -9.72 17.75 9.10
C GLY A 319 -10.42 18.62 8.06
N ASP A 320 -9.98 19.86 7.93
CA ASP A 320 -10.51 20.75 6.91
C ASP A 320 -10.22 20.21 5.50
N GLY A 321 -11.19 20.32 4.60
CA GLY A 321 -11.10 19.79 3.23
C GLY A 321 -10.98 18.27 3.13
N SER A 322 -11.25 17.55 4.21
CA SER A 322 -11.26 16.08 4.19
C SER A 322 -12.45 15.52 3.41
N VAL A 323 -12.37 14.31 2.87
CA VAL A 323 -13.50 13.72 2.14
C VAL A 323 -13.66 12.25 2.51
N GLY A 324 -14.86 11.85 2.94
CA GLY A 324 -15.16 10.46 3.28
C GLY A 324 -15.02 9.54 2.07
N VAL A 325 -15.86 9.77 1.06
CA VAL A 325 -15.82 9.08 -0.23
C VAL A 325 -15.79 10.10 -1.35
N GLN A 326 -14.86 9.93 -2.30
CA GLN A 326 -14.84 10.72 -3.53
C GLN A 326 -14.62 9.88 -4.78
N VAL A 327 -15.57 9.96 -5.70
CA VAL A 327 -15.58 9.15 -6.93
C VAL A 327 -15.50 10.04 -8.16
N SER A 328 -14.54 9.78 -9.04
CA SER A 328 -14.35 10.44 -10.34
C SER A 328 -14.48 9.49 -11.54
N ARG A 329 -14.73 8.20 -11.29
CA ARG A 329 -14.96 7.15 -12.29
C ARG A 329 -16.23 6.37 -11.96
N GLU A 330 -16.52 5.34 -12.72
CA GLU A 330 -17.65 4.45 -12.44
C GLU A 330 -17.36 3.54 -11.25
N VAL A 331 -18.32 3.46 -10.33
CA VAL A 331 -18.38 2.52 -9.22
C VAL A 331 -19.79 1.88 -9.24
N PRO A 332 -19.96 0.70 -9.83
CA PRO A 332 -21.28 0.06 -9.95
C PRO A 332 -21.96 -0.16 -8.60
N ARG A 333 -21.19 -0.51 -7.56
CA ARG A 333 -21.74 -0.70 -6.22
C ARG A 333 -20.79 -0.23 -5.12
N LEU A 334 -21.31 0.60 -4.24
CA LEU A 334 -20.68 1.05 -3.00
C LEU A 334 -21.56 0.66 -1.81
N THR A 335 -21.00 -0.06 -0.85
CA THR A 335 -21.67 -0.41 0.41
C THR A 335 -20.81 0.04 1.59
N ILE A 336 -21.41 0.74 2.53
CA ILE A 336 -20.82 1.07 3.84
C ILE A 336 -21.77 0.49 4.88
N ARG A 337 -21.31 -0.46 5.69
CA ARG A 337 -22.21 -1.20 6.61
C ARG A 337 -22.66 -0.36 7.80
N GLY A 338 -21.79 0.51 8.29
CA GLY A 338 -22.03 1.46 9.36
C GLY A 338 -22.10 2.89 8.82
N ASP A 339 -21.42 3.80 9.52
CA ASP A 339 -21.49 5.23 9.25
C ASP A 339 -20.50 5.70 8.17
N LEU A 340 -20.88 6.78 7.49
CA LEU A 340 -20.00 7.60 6.68
C LEU A 340 -19.98 9.01 7.26
N ARG A 341 -18.87 9.37 7.91
CA ARG A 341 -18.74 10.61 8.67
C ARG A 341 -17.52 11.42 8.25
N THR A 342 -17.70 12.73 8.17
CA THR A 342 -16.61 13.67 7.94
C THR A 342 -16.68 14.87 8.88
N GLU A 343 -15.58 15.17 9.55
CA GLU A 343 -15.43 16.28 10.48
C GLU A 343 -14.43 17.30 9.92
N GLY A 344 -14.81 18.58 9.87
CA GLY A 344 -13.95 19.67 9.39
C GLY A 344 -14.72 20.71 8.57
N GLY A 345 -14.04 21.78 8.17
CA GLY A 345 -14.55 22.82 7.28
C GLY A 345 -13.97 22.75 5.86
N THR A 346 -13.85 23.90 5.20
CA THR A 346 -13.13 24.00 3.92
C THR A 346 -11.64 24.18 4.16
N GLY A 347 -10.80 23.45 3.44
CA GLY A 347 -9.34 23.51 3.55
C GLY A 347 -8.63 23.08 2.27
N GLU A 348 -7.32 23.32 2.22
CA GLU A 348 -6.47 22.85 1.12
C GLU A 348 -6.39 21.31 1.13
N SER A 349 -6.48 20.69 -0.05
CA SER A 349 -6.35 19.24 -0.20
C SER A 349 -5.57 18.91 -1.48
N LEU A 350 -4.70 17.91 -1.41
CA LEU A 350 -3.96 17.42 -2.57
C LEU A 350 -4.84 16.52 -3.45
N VAL A 351 -5.01 16.91 -4.70
CA VAL A 351 -5.68 16.12 -5.74
C VAL A 351 -4.71 15.92 -6.89
N LYS A 352 -4.26 14.68 -7.13
CA LYS A 352 -3.41 14.31 -8.28
C LYS A 352 -2.21 15.26 -8.47
N GLY A 353 -1.49 15.56 -7.40
CA GLY A 353 -0.32 16.44 -7.44
C GLY A 353 -0.60 17.94 -7.40
N VAL A 354 -1.86 18.38 -7.19
CA VAL A 354 -2.23 19.80 -7.14
C VAL A 354 -3.02 20.11 -5.86
N LEU A 355 -2.67 21.21 -5.17
CA LEU A 355 -3.42 21.71 -4.01
C LEU A 355 -4.66 22.49 -4.46
N LEU A 356 -5.82 22.11 -3.93
CA LEU A 356 -7.11 22.73 -4.23
C LEU A 356 -7.93 22.90 -2.94
N PRO A 357 -8.71 23.98 -2.80
CA PRO A 357 -9.65 24.13 -1.69
C PRO A 357 -10.82 23.16 -1.86
N LEU A 358 -11.05 22.30 -0.86
CA LEU A 358 -12.18 21.38 -0.79
C LEU A 358 -12.94 21.54 0.52
N SER A 359 -14.21 21.15 0.52
CA SER A 359 -15.04 21.10 1.74
C SER A 359 -14.99 19.72 2.36
N ALA A 360 -15.17 19.64 3.68
CA ALA A 360 -15.13 18.42 4.47
C ALA A 360 -16.36 17.48 4.22
N ILE A 361 -16.51 16.95 3.01
CA ILE A 361 -17.73 16.28 2.55
C ILE A 361 -17.71 14.79 2.91
N ALA A 362 -18.87 14.22 3.27
CA ALA A 362 -18.98 12.79 3.54
C ALA A 362 -19.03 11.96 2.23
N LEU A 363 -19.94 12.29 1.31
CA LEU A 363 -20.03 11.65 -0.01
C LEU A 363 -19.92 12.68 -1.14
N SER A 364 -18.90 12.53 -1.99
CA SER A 364 -18.68 13.37 -3.17
C SER A 364 -18.65 12.53 -4.46
N ILE A 365 -19.51 12.87 -5.42
CA ILE A 365 -19.42 12.34 -6.79
C ILE A 365 -19.01 13.50 -7.69
N LYS A 366 -17.82 13.42 -8.28
CA LYS A 366 -17.29 14.48 -9.16
C LYS A 366 -17.84 14.36 -10.59
N PRO A 367 -17.74 15.42 -11.40
CA PRO A 367 -18.12 15.35 -12.81
C PRO A 367 -17.46 14.18 -13.53
N GLY A 368 -18.26 13.41 -14.27
CA GLY A 368 -17.83 12.18 -14.95
C GLY A 368 -17.74 10.93 -14.06
N GLY A 369 -17.88 11.08 -12.74
CA GLY A 369 -18.08 9.98 -11.81
C GLY A 369 -19.52 9.47 -11.86
N ARG A 370 -19.67 8.16 -11.61
CA ARG A 370 -20.98 7.50 -11.51
C ARG A 370 -20.95 6.49 -10.39
N ILE A 371 -21.95 6.53 -9.52
CA ILE A 371 -22.25 5.40 -8.63
C ILE A 371 -23.53 4.74 -9.12
N GLY A 372 -23.52 3.42 -9.31
CA GLY A 372 -24.73 2.68 -9.61
C GLY A 372 -25.63 2.65 -8.37
N THR A 373 -25.33 1.74 -7.45
CA THR A 373 -26.02 1.67 -6.15
C THR A 373 -25.08 2.05 -5.01
N ALA A 374 -25.50 3.01 -4.19
CA ALA A 374 -24.90 3.32 -2.90
C ALA A 374 -25.79 2.81 -1.75
N SER A 375 -25.21 2.14 -0.76
CA SER A 375 -25.91 1.74 0.46
C SER A 375 -25.06 2.11 1.67
N VAL A 376 -25.60 2.91 2.57
CA VAL A 376 -25.00 3.21 3.87
C VAL A 376 -25.92 2.68 4.96
N GLY A 377 -25.45 1.76 5.79
CA GLY A 377 -26.29 1.13 6.82
C GLY A 377 -26.56 2.06 8.00
N GLY A 378 -25.62 2.95 8.32
CA GLY A 378 -25.74 3.95 9.37
C GLY A 378 -25.99 5.36 8.83
N ASP A 379 -25.33 6.34 9.44
CA ASP A 379 -25.54 7.77 9.17
C ASP A 379 -24.65 8.34 8.06
N VAL A 380 -25.28 9.27 7.34
CA VAL A 380 -24.83 10.35 6.43
C VAL A 380 -24.33 11.66 7.03
N ARG A 381 -23.15 11.79 7.69
CA ARG A 381 -22.91 12.97 8.56
C ARG A 381 -21.71 13.86 8.23
N THR A 382 -21.94 15.18 8.24
CA THR A 382 -20.90 16.23 8.33
C THR A 382 -21.14 17.24 9.43
N GLU A 383 -20.09 17.97 9.86
CA GLU A 383 -20.14 18.92 10.99
C GLU A 383 -19.69 20.36 10.67
N GLY A 384 -18.98 20.57 9.57
CA GLY A 384 -18.46 21.89 9.19
C GLY A 384 -19.54 22.90 8.80
N ALA A 385 -19.34 24.16 9.17
CA ALA A 385 -20.18 25.26 8.70
C ALA A 385 -20.08 25.39 7.16
N CYS A 386 -21.21 25.60 6.49
CA CYS A 386 -21.34 25.67 5.04
C CYS A 386 -20.91 24.39 4.28
N VAL A 387 -20.72 23.27 4.97
CA VAL A 387 -20.29 21.98 4.41
C VAL A 387 -21.49 21.03 4.26
N PRO A 388 -21.81 20.55 3.05
CA PRO A 388 -22.90 19.61 2.86
C PRO A 388 -22.49 18.19 3.26
N ALA A 389 -23.47 17.34 3.59
CA ALA A 389 -23.20 15.93 3.81
C ALA A 389 -22.89 15.23 2.48
N MET A 390 -23.62 15.58 1.43
CA MET A 390 -23.44 15.04 0.08
C MET A 390 -23.26 16.14 -0.95
N GLU A 391 -22.26 15.99 -1.83
CA GLU A 391 -22.05 16.83 -3.01
C GLU A 391 -22.00 15.94 -4.27
N LEU A 392 -23.08 15.97 -5.04
CA LEU A 392 -23.34 15.03 -6.14
C LEU A 392 -23.35 15.79 -7.47
N GLU A 393 -22.17 15.97 -8.05
CA GLU A 393 -21.95 16.62 -9.36
C GLU A 393 -21.90 15.63 -10.53
N GLY A 394 -21.85 14.33 -10.22
CA GLY A 394 -21.91 13.22 -11.18
C GLY A 394 -23.24 12.47 -11.12
N SER A 395 -23.24 11.24 -11.60
CA SER A 395 -24.46 10.41 -11.68
C SER A 395 -24.58 9.43 -10.50
N LEU A 396 -25.81 9.20 -10.06
CA LEU A 396 -26.17 8.26 -9.01
C LEU A 396 -27.49 7.59 -9.41
N ASP A 397 -27.51 6.27 -9.55
CA ASP A 397 -28.76 5.58 -9.94
C ASP A 397 -29.66 5.38 -8.70
N GLU A 398 -29.12 4.81 -7.64
CA GLU A 398 -29.86 4.50 -6.41
C GLU A 398 -29.00 4.74 -5.16
N ILE A 399 -29.63 5.27 -4.11
CA ILE A 399 -29.02 5.37 -2.78
C ILE A 399 -30.01 4.96 -1.69
N SER A 400 -29.51 4.21 -0.71
CA SER A 400 -30.19 3.98 0.56
C SER A 400 -29.29 4.38 1.72
N VAL A 401 -29.89 5.00 2.73
CA VAL A 401 -29.25 5.32 4.00
C VAL A 401 -30.15 4.77 5.10
N GLY A 402 -29.62 3.85 5.91
CA GLY A 402 -30.37 3.21 7.00
C GLY A 402 -30.60 4.14 8.18
N GLY A 403 -29.68 5.07 8.41
CA GLY A 403 -29.81 6.16 9.37
C GLY A 403 -30.30 7.47 8.74
N THR A 404 -29.71 8.58 9.16
CA THR A 404 -30.08 9.94 8.74
C THR A 404 -28.96 10.59 7.94
N VAL A 405 -29.34 11.43 6.97
CA VAL A 405 -28.41 12.34 6.30
C VAL A 405 -28.49 13.70 6.96
N THR A 406 -27.37 14.16 7.52
CA THR A 406 -27.29 15.37 8.35
C THR A 406 -26.04 16.17 8.04
N ALA A 407 -26.22 17.47 7.78
CA ALA A 407 -25.14 18.44 7.79
C ALA A 407 -25.31 19.35 9.02
N ALA A 408 -24.58 19.07 10.10
CA ALA A 408 -24.82 19.68 11.41
C ALA A 408 -24.26 21.10 11.54
N GLY A 409 -23.40 21.53 10.61
CA GLY A 409 -22.80 22.86 10.62
C GLY A 409 -23.77 23.99 10.26
N GLU A 410 -23.49 25.18 10.74
CA GLU A 410 -24.29 26.36 10.42
C GLU A 410 -24.29 26.66 8.91
N ARG A 411 -25.47 27.00 8.36
CA ARG A 411 -25.66 27.36 6.94
C ARG A 411 -25.22 26.26 5.96
N SER A 412 -25.26 25.01 6.38
CA SER A 412 -25.01 23.87 5.51
C SER A 412 -26.30 23.41 4.84
N ASP A 413 -26.23 23.20 3.52
CA ASP A 413 -27.24 22.44 2.79
C ASP A 413 -26.98 20.96 3.07
N VAL A 414 -27.99 20.15 3.38
CA VAL A 414 -27.71 18.72 3.66
C VAL A 414 -27.20 17.98 2.42
N VAL A 415 -27.83 18.21 1.27
CA VAL A 415 -27.46 17.59 -0.02
C VAL A 415 -27.38 18.66 -1.10
N ARG A 416 -26.26 18.71 -1.82
CA ARG A 416 -26.11 19.50 -3.05
C ARG A 416 -26.11 18.56 -4.25
N ALA A 417 -27.17 18.62 -5.05
CA ALA A 417 -27.37 17.75 -6.21
C ALA A 417 -28.16 18.48 -7.30
N GLY A 418 -27.98 18.07 -8.56
CA GLY A 418 -28.81 18.51 -9.68
C GLY A 418 -30.24 17.94 -9.62
N PRO A 419 -31.22 18.60 -10.27
CA PRO A 419 -32.63 18.16 -10.25
C PRO A 419 -32.86 16.74 -10.78
N GLU A 420 -31.97 16.26 -11.65
CA GLU A 420 -31.99 14.89 -12.20
C GLU A 420 -31.82 13.79 -11.14
N LEU A 421 -31.21 14.10 -9.99
CA LEU A 421 -31.02 13.14 -8.89
C LEU A 421 -32.17 13.12 -7.90
N ALA A 422 -33.21 13.95 -8.08
CA ALA A 422 -34.33 14.03 -7.15
C ALA A 422 -35.03 12.67 -6.91
N ALA A 423 -35.13 11.84 -7.95
CA ALA A 423 -35.72 10.50 -7.84
C ALA A 423 -34.87 9.56 -6.98
N ALA A 424 -33.54 9.57 -7.14
CA ALA A 424 -32.62 8.75 -6.37
C ALA A 424 -32.62 9.14 -4.87
N LEU A 425 -32.85 10.42 -4.58
CA LEU A 425 -32.80 10.98 -3.21
C LEU A 425 -34.15 10.93 -2.47
N ALA A 426 -35.26 10.62 -3.14
CA ALA A 426 -36.62 10.77 -2.61
C ALA A 426 -36.92 9.91 -1.36
N GLY A 427 -36.13 8.87 -1.10
CA GLY A 427 -36.31 7.95 0.03
C GLY A 427 -35.43 8.25 1.25
N LEU A 428 -34.60 9.30 1.22
CA LEU A 428 -33.67 9.60 2.31
C LEU A 428 -34.35 10.32 3.48
N THR A 429 -34.03 9.91 4.70
CA THR A 429 -34.33 10.69 5.90
C THR A 429 -33.29 11.80 6.04
N ILE A 430 -33.71 13.04 5.81
CA ILE A 430 -32.83 14.22 5.81
C ILE A 430 -33.16 15.10 7.01
N GLU A 431 -32.16 15.42 7.83
CA GLU A 431 -32.27 16.36 8.95
C GLU A 431 -31.31 17.53 8.76
N GLY A 432 -31.85 18.74 8.70
CA GLY A 432 -31.08 19.96 8.45
C GLY A 432 -31.78 20.87 7.46
N ARG A 433 -31.06 21.86 6.92
CA ARG A 433 -31.59 22.84 5.99
C ARG A 433 -31.26 22.52 4.54
#